data_AF-A0A0F9ADI4-F1
#
_entry.id   AF-A0A0F9ADI4-F1
#
_cell.length_a   1.000
_cell.length_b   1.000
_cell.length_c   1.000
_cell.angle_alpha   90.00
_cell.angle_beta   90.00
_cell.angle_gamma   90.00
#
_symmetry.space_group_name_H-M   'P 1'
#
loop_
_entity.id
_entity.type
_entity.pdbx_description
1 polymer ?
#
loop_
_entity_poly.entity_id
_entity_poly.type
_entity_poly.pdbx_seq_one_letter_code
_entity_poly.pdbx_strand_id
1 'polypeptide(L)'
;MSDKKKDKSRRAFLRTGLTAGLTAAAGLGGGSLLASKSLGTGSSGKVKALTTDGRLIEVDADQIEVKPDHENIGRKESMIGLTGRKFVMVVDLALCKNARKCVDACQEGHYLPKDHEWIKLYYMQDSP
;
A
#
# COMPACT_ATOMS: atom_id res chain seq x y z
N MET A 1 -37.43 9.48 1.95
CA MET A 1 -37.07 9.69 0.52
C MET A 1 -35.67 10.27 0.42
N SER A 2 -34.71 9.51 -0.12
CA SER A 2 -33.82 9.90 -1.23
C SER A 2 -32.66 8.92 -1.37
N ASP A 3 -32.50 8.44 -2.59
CA ASP A 3 -31.83 7.23 -3.05
C ASP A 3 -30.29 7.20 -2.94
N LYS A 4 -29.75 6.04 -2.53
CA LYS A 4 -28.38 5.61 -2.85
C LYS A 4 -28.37 5.03 -4.27
N LYS A 5 -27.86 5.79 -5.26
CA LYS A 5 -27.61 5.28 -6.60
C LYS A 5 -26.24 5.75 -7.11
N LYS A 6 -25.31 4.80 -7.28
CA LYS A 6 -24.41 4.61 -8.45
C LYS A 6 -22.98 4.18 -8.06
N ASP A 7 -22.71 2.87 -8.21
CA ASP A 7 -21.35 2.36 -8.46
C ASP A 7 -21.26 1.35 -9.63
N LYS A 8 -22.40 0.99 -10.24
CA LYS A 8 -22.45 0.03 -11.35
C LYS A 8 -22.02 0.62 -12.70
N SER A 9 -22.15 1.94 -12.88
CA SER A 9 -21.93 2.62 -14.18
C SER A 9 -20.45 2.71 -14.58
N ARG A 10 -19.55 3.01 -13.64
CA ARG A 10 -18.10 3.12 -13.93
C ARG A 10 -17.50 1.77 -14.31
N ARG A 11 -17.94 0.70 -13.65
CA ARG A 11 -17.48 -0.67 -13.90
C ARG A 11 -18.03 -1.26 -15.20
N ALA A 12 -19.21 -0.80 -15.65
CA ALA A 12 -19.76 -1.15 -16.97
C ALA A 12 -18.97 -0.49 -18.11
N PHE A 13 -18.61 0.79 -17.97
CA PHE A 13 -17.82 1.50 -18.97
C PHE A 13 -16.46 0.83 -19.24
N LEU A 14 -15.76 0.42 -18.18
CA LEU A 14 -14.47 -0.28 -18.29
C LEU A 14 -14.61 -1.66 -18.96
N ARG A 15 -15.71 -2.38 -18.73
CA ARG A 15 -15.96 -3.68 -19.37
C ARG A 15 -16.25 -3.53 -20.86
N THR A 16 -17.08 -2.56 -21.24
CA THR A 16 -17.42 -2.33 -22.65
C THR A 16 -16.22 -1.83 -23.46
N GLY A 17 -15.35 -0.99 -22.86
CA GLY A 17 -14.13 -0.52 -23.50
C GLY A 17 -13.12 -1.64 -23.79
N LEU A 18 -13.01 -2.64 -22.91
CA LEU A 18 -12.08 -3.76 -23.08
C LEU A 18 -12.52 -4.72 -24.20
N THR A 19 -13.83 -4.91 -24.39
CA THR A 19 -14.37 -5.84 -25.39
C THR A 19 -14.38 -5.29 -26.82
N ALA A 20 -14.32 -3.98 -26.99
CA ALA A 20 -14.30 -3.33 -28.31
C ALA A 20 -12.91 -3.33 -28.99
N GLY A 21 -11.85 -3.67 -28.26
CA GLY A 21 -10.46 -3.62 -28.76
C GLY A 21 -9.95 -4.89 -29.45
N LEU A 22 -10.71 -5.99 -29.47
CA LEU A 22 -10.23 -7.30 -29.97
C LEU A 22 -10.60 -7.65 -31.42
N THR A 23 -11.27 -6.78 -32.17
CA THR A 23 -11.67 -7.07 -33.56
C THR A 23 -11.03 -6.11 -34.56
N ALA A 24 -9.70 -6.14 -34.68
CA ALA A 24 -9.00 -5.58 -35.84
C ALA A 24 -7.59 -6.18 -35.97
N ALA A 25 -7.47 -7.31 -36.68
CA ALA A 25 -6.33 -7.64 -37.55
C ALA A 25 -6.48 -9.07 -38.09
N ALA A 26 -7.31 -9.26 -39.11
CA ALA A 26 -7.10 -10.33 -40.08
C ALA A 26 -6.11 -9.79 -41.13
N GLY A 27 -4.88 -10.33 -41.14
CA GLY A 27 -3.84 -9.96 -42.10
C GLY A 27 -2.87 -11.12 -42.28
N LEU A 28 -2.89 -11.72 -43.47
CA LEU A 28 -2.11 -12.87 -43.92
C LEU A 28 -0.62 -12.51 -44.13
N GLY A 29 0.30 -13.46 -43.88
CA GLY A 29 1.68 -13.38 -44.37
C GLY A 29 2.64 -14.37 -43.69
N GLY A 30 3.12 -15.38 -44.43
CA GLY A 30 3.98 -16.45 -43.92
C GLY A 30 5.48 -16.09 -43.81
N GLY A 31 6.26 -16.98 -43.20
CA GLY A 31 7.73 -16.91 -43.20
C GLY A 31 8.41 -17.80 -42.15
N SER A 32 9.02 -18.88 -42.64
CA SER A 32 10.00 -19.83 -42.08
C SER A 32 10.66 -19.66 -40.70
N LEU A 33 10.68 -20.79 -39.99
CA LEU A 33 11.84 -21.50 -39.43
C LEU A 33 13.00 -20.66 -38.85
N LEU A 34 13.12 -20.63 -37.51
CA LEU A 34 14.41 -20.88 -36.84
C LEU A 34 14.16 -21.56 -35.48
N ALA A 35 14.71 -22.77 -35.36
CA ALA A 35 14.71 -23.58 -34.17
C ALA A 35 15.84 -23.19 -33.21
N SER A 36 15.55 -23.37 -31.92
CA SER A 36 16.50 -23.68 -30.84
C SER A 36 17.35 -22.53 -30.27
N LYS A 37 16.81 -21.87 -29.25
CA LYS A 37 17.57 -21.61 -28.03
C LYS A 37 16.74 -22.03 -26.82
N SER A 38 17.22 -23.07 -26.14
CA SER A 38 16.73 -23.48 -24.83
C SER A 38 16.88 -22.31 -23.86
N LEU A 39 15.76 -21.62 -23.59
CA LEU A 39 15.61 -20.79 -22.41
C LEU A 39 14.68 -21.54 -21.47
N GLY A 40 15.06 -21.54 -20.20
CA GLY A 40 14.48 -22.34 -19.15
C GLY A 40 12.96 -22.37 -19.16
N THR A 41 12.46 -23.56 -18.84
CA THR A 41 11.11 -23.83 -18.39
C THR A 41 10.55 -22.69 -17.53
N GLY A 42 9.55 -21.99 -18.08
CA GLY A 42 8.48 -21.32 -17.36
C GLY A 42 8.80 -19.96 -16.73
N SER A 43 8.77 -18.87 -17.52
CA SER A 43 8.51 -17.54 -16.96
C SER A 43 7.06 -17.56 -16.44
N SER A 44 6.92 -17.58 -15.12
CA SER A 44 5.63 -17.57 -14.42
C SER A 44 4.88 -16.23 -14.53
N GLY A 45 5.49 -15.23 -15.18
CA GLY A 45 4.94 -13.92 -15.48
C GLY A 45 5.98 -12.80 -15.30
N LYS A 46 5.84 -11.72 -16.08
CA LYS A 46 6.61 -10.48 -15.85
C LYS A 46 5.91 -9.62 -14.82
N VAL A 47 6.66 -9.10 -13.86
CA VAL A 47 6.17 -8.20 -12.80
C VAL A 47 6.82 -6.84 -12.95
N LYS A 48 6.03 -5.78 -12.72
CA LYS A 48 6.52 -4.41 -12.75
C LYS A 48 7.17 -4.07 -11.42
N ALA A 49 8.48 -3.86 -11.42
CA ALA A 49 9.25 -3.41 -10.28
C ALA A 49 9.56 -1.92 -10.39
N LEU A 50 9.49 -1.21 -9.27
CA LEU A 50 9.93 0.18 -9.17
C LEU A 50 11.39 0.20 -8.69
N THR A 51 12.27 0.77 -9.50
CA THR A 51 13.69 0.90 -9.15
C THR A 51 13.92 2.05 -8.17
N THR A 52 15.08 2.08 -7.52
CA THR A 52 15.44 3.12 -6.53
C THR A 52 15.57 4.52 -7.14
N ASP A 53 15.79 4.62 -8.45
CA ASP A 53 15.75 5.85 -9.24
C ASP A 53 14.34 6.21 -9.74
N GLY A 54 13.30 5.50 -9.28
CA GLY A 54 11.90 5.81 -9.56
C GLY A 54 11.41 5.40 -10.95
N ARG A 55 12.10 4.48 -11.63
CA ARG A 55 11.71 3.96 -12.95
C ARG A 55 10.95 2.64 -12.81
N LEU A 56 9.98 2.42 -13.69
CA LEU A 56 9.25 1.16 -13.77
C LEU A 56 9.96 0.25 -14.76
N ILE A 57 10.40 -0.92 -14.30
CA ILE A 57 11.01 -1.96 -15.13
C ILE A 57 10.21 -3.26 -15.03
N GLU A 58 10.25 -4.08 -16.06
CA GLU A 58 9.67 -5.43 -16.05
C GLU A 58 10.76 -6.44 -15.72
N VAL A 59 10.55 -7.24 -14.67
CA VAL A 59 11.46 -8.28 -14.21
C VAL A 59 10.70 -9.62 -14.21
N ASP A 60 11.39 -10.71 -14.53
CA ASP A 60 10.82 -12.05 -14.41
C ASP A 60 10.55 -12.37 -12.94
N ALA A 61 9.35 -12.88 -12.62
CA ALA A 61 8.94 -13.16 -11.25
C ALA A 61 9.88 -14.13 -10.52
N ASP A 62 10.49 -15.08 -11.25
CA ASP A 62 11.37 -16.09 -10.70
C ASP A 62 12.74 -15.53 -10.24
N GLN A 63 13.06 -14.29 -10.64
CA GLN A 63 14.28 -13.58 -10.23
C GLN A 63 14.05 -12.66 -9.02
N ILE A 64 12.83 -12.57 -8.50
CA ILE A 64 12.50 -11.75 -7.34
C ILE A 64 12.42 -12.64 -6.11
N GLU A 65 13.38 -12.50 -5.20
CA GLU A 65 13.18 -12.94 -3.81
C GLU A 65 12.15 -12.02 -3.14
N VAL A 66 10.88 -12.38 -3.27
CA VAL A 66 9.83 -11.78 -2.46
C VAL A 66 10.07 -12.25 -1.03
N LYS A 67 10.78 -11.45 -0.23
CA LYS A 67 10.61 -11.56 1.21
C LYS A 67 9.12 -11.40 1.44
N PRO A 68 8.45 -12.35 2.13
CA PRO A 68 7.04 -12.20 2.41
C PRO A 68 6.89 -10.82 3.00
N ASP A 69 6.13 -9.96 2.31
CA ASP A 69 5.75 -8.66 2.81
C ASP A 69 5.39 -8.88 4.27
N HIS A 70 6.02 -8.15 5.19
CA HIS A 70 5.66 -8.22 6.60
C HIS A 70 4.15 -8.27 6.65
N GLU A 71 3.57 -9.42 6.98
CA GLU A 71 2.13 -9.60 6.86
C GLU A 71 1.56 -8.45 7.67
N ASN A 72 0.70 -7.65 7.04
CA ASN A 72 0.12 -6.50 7.71
C ASN A 72 -0.68 -7.06 8.87
N ILE A 73 -0.05 -7.09 10.05
CA ILE A 73 -0.58 -7.71 11.25
C ILE A 73 -1.92 -7.03 11.51
N GLY A 74 -2.98 -7.83 11.53
CA GLY A 74 -4.33 -7.30 11.71
C GLY A 74 -4.42 -6.56 13.04
N ARG A 75 -5.29 -5.54 13.13
CA ARG A 75 -5.47 -4.74 14.36
C ARG A 75 -5.64 -5.59 15.63
N LYS A 76 -6.37 -6.71 15.55
CA LYS A 76 -6.59 -7.60 16.70
C LYS A 76 -5.30 -8.27 17.17
N GLU A 77 -4.46 -8.67 16.22
CA GLU A 77 -3.21 -9.34 16.50
C GLU A 77 -2.15 -8.36 17.04
N SER A 78 -2.11 -7.13 16.52
CA SER A 78 -1.19 -6.11 17.03
C SER A 78 -1.48 -5.67 18.48
N MET A 79 -2.69 -5.91 18.98
CA MET A 79 -3.06 -5.65 20.39
C MET A 79 -2.55 -6.73 21.37
N ILE A 80 -2.07 -7.88 20.89
CA ILE A 80 -1.55 -8.96 21.76
C ILE A 80 -0.19 -8.56 22.37
N GLY A 81 0.60 -7.75 21.65
CA GLY A 81 1.93 -7.34 22.07
C GLY A 81 2.97 -8.47 21.98
N LEU A 82 4.17 -8.24 22.53
CA LEU A 82 5.26 -9.22 22.52
C LEU A 82 5.24 -10.08 23.78
N THR A 83 5.40 -11.40 23.62
CA THR A 83 5.42 -12.36 24.74
C THR A 83 6.45 -11.97 25.79
N GLY A 84 6.04 -11.96 27.07
CA GLY A 84 6.90 -11.62 28.20
C GLY A 84 7.26 -10.14 28.33
N ARG A 85 6.72 -9.25 27.47
CA ARG A 85 6.98 -7.81 27.52
C ARG A 85 5.69 -7.03 27.77
N LYS A 86 5.81 -5.94 28.51
CA LYS A 86 4.73 -4.96 28.71
C LYS A 86 5.31 -3.57 28.44
N PHE A 87 4.60 -2.80 27.62
CA PHE A 87 5.00 -1.44 27.25
C PHE A 87 4.08 -0.45 27.97
N VAL A 88 4.65 0.42 28.79
CA VAL A 88 3.91 1.43 29.55
C VAL A 88 4.56 2.79 29.30
N MET A 89 3.75 3.79 28.99
CA MET A 89 4.18 5.18 28.88
C MET A 89 3.58 5.97 30.04
N VAL A 90 4.42 6.64 30.82
CA VAL A 90 4.00 7.50 31.93
C VAL A 90 4.28 8.94 31.53
N VAL A 91 3.25 9.79 31.62
CA VAL A 91 3.34 11.21 31.29
C VAL A 91 3.06 12.01 32.56
N ASP A 92 4.07 12.73 33.05
CA ASP A 92 3.91 13.65 34.18
C ASP A 92 3.26 14.95 33.71
N LEU A 93 1.98 15.12 34.08
CA LEU A 93 1.19 16.30 33.69
C LEU A 93 1.58 17.57 34.47
N ALA A 94 2.18 17.44 35.66
CA ALA A 94 2.61 18.60 36.45
C ALA A 94 3.82 19.30 35.83
N LEU A 95 4.65 18.56 35.08
CA LEU A 95 5.79 19.08 34.34
C LEU A 95 5.45 19.52 32.90
N CYS A 96 4.25 19.23 32.42
CA CYS A 96 3.84 19.57 31.07
C CYS A 96 3.58 21.07 30.92
N LYS A 97 4.46 21.77 30.20
CA LYS A 97 4.35 23.22 29.95
C LYS A 97 3.66 23.59 28.64
N ASN A 98 2.93 22.65 28.03
CA ASN A 98 2.34 22.81 26.68
C ASN A 98 3.36 23.29 25.62
N ALA A 99 4.60 22.81 25.69
CA ALA A 99 5.67 23.18 24.75
C ALA A 99 5.53 22.52 23.36
N ARG A 100 4.55 21.62 23.19
CA ARG A 100 4.18 20.92 21.95
C ARG A 100 5.25 20.05 21.26
N LYS A 101 6.48 19.98 21.78
CA LYS A 101 7.55 19.13 21.25
C LYS A 101 7.20 17.65 21.14
N CYS A 102 6.33 17.12 22.01
CA CYS A 102 5.84 15.73 21.92
C CYS A 102 4.95 15.51 20.68
N VAL A 103 4.18 16.53 20.29
CA VAL A 103 3.32 16.51 19.10
C VAL A 103 4.17 16.56 17.84
N ASP A 104 5.18 17.44 17.82
CA ASP A 104 6.09 17.58 16.68
C ASP A 104 6.85 16.27 16.40
N ALA A 105 7.44 15.67 17.43
CA ALA A 105 8.16 14.40 17.30
C ALA A 105 7.24 13.24 16.87
N CYS A 106 6.00 13.20 17.37
CA CYS A 106 5.01 12.19 16.96
C CYS A 106 4.62 12.34 15.49
N GLN A 107 4.41 13.58 15.01
CA GLN A 107 4.10 13.84 13.61
C GLN A 107 5.29 13.50 12.69
N GLU A 108 6.52 13.86 13.08
CA GLU A 108 7.73 13.54 12.33
C GLU A 108 7.93 12.02 12.21
N GLY A 109 7.81 11.29 13.34
CA GLY A 109 8.01 9.84 13.37
C GLY A 109 6.96 9.04 12.59
N HIS A 110 5.79 9.63 12.34
CA HIS A 110 4.69 8.97 11.62
C HIS A 110 4.34 9.63 10.28
N TYR A 111 5.09 10.65 9.86
CA TYR A 111 4.87 11.40 8.62
C TYR A 111 3.42 11.90 8.48
N LEU A 112 2.84 12.39 9.58
CA LEU A 112 1.46 12.84 9.62
C LEU A 112 1.31 14.23 9.01
N PRO A 113 0.17 14.52 8.34
CA PRO A 113 -0.14 15.88 7.91
C PRO A 113 -0.44 16.76 9.14
N LYS A 114 -0.20 18.07 9.01
CA LYS A 114 -0.24 19.04 10.13
C LYS A 114 -1.60 19.16 10.82
N ASP A 115 -2.68 18.79 10.16
CA ASP A 115 -4.05 18.80 10.65
C ASP A 115 -4.43 17.51 11.40
N HIS A 116 -3.57 16.48 11.38
CA HIS A 116 -3.83 15.18 11.97
C HIS A 116 -2.81 14.80 13.05
N GLU A 117 -3.11 15.19 14.28
CA GLU A 117 -2.28 14.86 15.45
C GLU A 117 -2.75 13.55 16.12
N TRP A 118 -1.84 12.59 16.30
CA TRP A 118 -2.09 11.37 17.07
C TRP A 118 -1.95 11.56 18.58
N ILE A 119 -0.99 12.37 19.03
CA ILE A 119 -0.89 12.84 20.41
C ILE A 119 -1.38 14.29 20.48
N LYS A 120 -2.36 14.55 21.37
CA LYS A 120 -3.01 15.86 21.49
C LYS A 120 -2.78 16.44 22.88
N LEU A 121 -2.75 17.76 22.95
CA LEU A 121 -2.62 18.50 24.20
C LEU A 121 -3.89 19.32 24.44
N TYR A 122 -4.43 19.21 25.66
CA TYR A 122 -5.61 19.93 26.12
C TYR A 122 -5.26 20.73 27.37
N TYR A 123 -5.99 21.82 27.62
CA TYR A 123 -5.89 22.53 28.89
C TYR A 123 -6.40 21.65 30.02
N MET A 124 -5.65 21.63 31.12
CA MET A 124 -6.06 20.93 32.34
C MET A 124 -7.32 21.61 32.88
N GLN A 125 -8.31 20.80 33.26
CA GLN A 125 -9.52 21.26 33.92
C GLN A 125 -9.57 20.64 35.30
N ASP A 126 -9.96 21.44 36.30
CA ASP A 126 -10.24 20.92 37.63
C ASP A 126 -11.46 19.99 37.57
N SER A 127 -11.48 18.98 38.44
CA SER A 127 -12.66 18.13 38.57
C SER A 127 -13.84 18.94 39.13
N PRO A 128 -15.07 18.71 38.64
CA PRO A 128 -16.28 19.38 39.15
C PRO A 128 -16.50 19.19 40.65
#